data_AF-K2G5N2-F1
#
_entry.id   AF-K2G5N2-F1
#
_cell.length_a   1.000
_cell.length_b   1.000
_cell.length_c   1.000
_cell.angle_alpha   90.00
_cell.angle_beta   90.00
_cell.angle_gamma   90.00
#
_symmetry.space_group_name_H-M   'P 1'
#
loop_
_entity.id
_entity.type
_entity.pdbx_description
1 polymer ?
#
loop_
_entity_poly.entity_id
_entity_poly.type
_entity_poly.pdbx_seq_one_letter_code
_entity_poly.pdbx_strand_id
1 'polypeptide(L)'
;MKNVVFNKIAMENKDKSNAAWWQPGLQLFLRLSAWIGGPIIIAVVVGKFLDNTFGTAPWLLLLSVSIAFIVSIVMIVRIGLREMGK
;
A
#
# COMPACT_ATOMS: atom_id res chain seq x y z
N MET A 1 16.86 -13.45 -42.13
CA MET A 1 16.12 -12.52 -41.23
C MET A 1 15.03 -13.18 -40.38
N LYS A 2 14.28 -14.18 -40.88
CA LYS A 2 13.21 -14.85 -40.11
C LYS A 2 13.68 -15.51 -38.80
N ASN A 3 14.88 -16.10 -38.77
CA ASN A 3 15.41 -16.79 -37.58
C ASN A 3 15.77 -15.85 -36.42
N VAL A 4 16.18 -14.62 -36.72
CA VAL A 4 16.51 -13.61 -35.68
C VAL A 4 15.24 -13.09 -35.03
N VAL A 5 14.19 -12.86 -35.82
CA VAL A 5 12.88 -12.47 -35.31
C VAL A 5 12.32 -13.60 -34.45
N PHE A 6 12.31 -14.84 -34.94
CA PHE A 6 11.79 -16.01 -34.22
C PHE A 6 12.50 -16.27 -32.88
N ASN A 7 13.84 -16.12 -32.84
CA ASN A 7 14.60 -16.27 -31.60
C ASN A 7 14.32 -15.14 -30.60
N LYS A 8 14.07 -13.92 -31.09
CA LYS A 8 13.69 -12.78 -30.25
C LYS A 8 12.31 -12.97 -29.59
N ILE A 9 11.32 -13.50 -30.31
CA ILE A 9 9.99 -13.82 -29.75
C ILE A 9 10.05 -14.99 -28.75
N ALA A 10 10.95 -15.95 -28.97
CA ALA A 10 11.16 -17.08 -28.07
C ALA A 10 11.87 -16.65 -26.77
N MET A 11 12.80 -15.70 -26.83
CA MET A 11 13.46 -15.10 -25.65
C MET A 11 12.51 -14.19 -24.87
N GLU A 12 11.72 -13.34 -25.54
CA GLU A 12 10.75 -12.44 -24.87
C GLU A 12 9.68 -13.21 -24.07
N ASN A 13 9.29 -14.41 -24.52
CA ASN A 13 8.31 -15.23 -23.82
C ASN A 13 8.87 -15.95 -22.58
N LYS A 14 10.19 -16.22 -22.51
CA LYS A 14 10.80 -16.89 -21.35
C LYS A 14 10.97 -15.97 -20.14
N ASP A 15 11.00 -14.66 -20.33
CA ASP A 15 11.16 -13.69 -19.24
C ASP A 15 9.84 -13.33 -18.55
N LYS A 16 8.69 -13.54 -19.21
CA LYS A 16 7.37 -13.21 -18.65
C LYS A 16 6.74 -14.33 -17.82
N SER A 17 7.30 -15.55 -17.81
CA SER A 17 6.69 -16.73 -17.16
C SER A 17 7.27 -17.12 -15.79
N ASN A 18 8.25 -16.37 -15.25
CA ASN A 18 8.93 -16.73 -14.00
C ASN A 18 8.51 -15.89 -12.79
N ALA A 19 7.44 -15.09 -12.90
CA ALA A 19 6.87 -14.44 -11.74
C ALA A 19 6.35 -15.51 -10.78
N ALA A 20 6.96 -15.62 -9.61
CA ALA A 20 6.61 -16.66 -8.67
C ALA A 20 5.17 -16.48 -8.19
N TRP A 21 4.40 -17.57 -8.09
CA TRP A 21 2.97 -17.53 -7.77
C TRP A 21 2.61 -16.82 -6.45
N TRP A 22 3.56 -16.71 -5.52
CA TRP A 22 3.42 -15.99 -4.25
C TRP A 22 3.64 -14.48 -4.36
N GLN A 23 4.34 -14.03 -5.41
CA GLN A 23 4.77 -12.64 -5.56
C GLN A 23 3.59 -11.65 -5.61
N PRO A 24 2.50 -11.90 -6.37
CA PRO A 24 1.36 -10.99 -6.39
C PRO A 24 0.69 -10.86 -5.01
N GLY A 25 0.55 -11.98 -4.29
CA GLY A 25 -0.03 -12.00 -2.94
C GLY A 25 0.81 -11.20 -1.94
N LEU A 26 2.13 -11.38 -1.98
CA LEU A 26 3.05 -10.62 -1.13
C LEU A 26 3.02 -9.12 -1.47
N GLN A 27 2.96 -8.77 -2.75
CA GLN A 27 2.89 -7.38 -3.18
C GLN A 27 1.59 -6.70 -2.72
N LEU A 28 0.45 -7.39 -2.83
CA LEU A 28 -0.83 -6.89 -2.32
C LEU A 28 -0.79 -6.70 -0.80
N PHE A 29 -0.29 -7.70 -0.07
CA PHE A 29 -0.15 -7.65 1.38
C PHE A 29 0.70 -6.46 1.85
N LEU A 30 1.89 -6.28 1.25
CA LEU A 30 2.77 -5.16 1.59
C LEU A 30 2.12 -3.82 1.29
N ARG A 31 1.41 -3.71 0.16
CA ARG A 31 0.72 -2.47 -0.23
C ARG A 31 -0.39 -2.12 0.76
N LEU A 32 -1.19 -3.09 1.18
CA LEU A 32 -2.25 -2.88 2.18
C LEU A 32 -1.65 -2.54 3.55
N SER A 33 -0.60 -3.26 3.98
CA SER A 33 0.08 -3.02 5.25
C SER A 33 0.71 -1.63 5.31
N ALA A 34 1.30 -1.15 4.20
CA ALA A 34 1.82 0.21 4.10
C ALA A 34 0.73 1.27 4.28
N TRP A 35 -0.48 1.03 3.74
CA TRP A 35 -1.62 1.94 3.91
C TRP A 35 -2.22 1.93 5.32
N ILE A 36 -2.00 0.88 6.11
CA ILE A 36 -2.39 0.84 7.52
C ILE A 36 -1.32 1.53 8.37
N GLY A 37 -0.08 1.09 8.24
CA GLY A 37 1.03 1.57 9.06
C GLY A 37 1.37 3.04 8.81
N GLY A 38 1.37 3.48 7.55
CA GLY A 38 1.74 4.84 7.16
C GLY A 38 0.91 5.93 7.86
N PRO A 39 -0.42 5.93 7.69
CA PRO A 39 -1.30 6.91 8.34
C PRO A 39 -1.23 6.87 9.86
N ILE A 40 -1.12 5.68 10.47
CA ILE A 40 -1.05 5.55 11.93
C ILE A 40 0.24 6.18 12.47
N ILE A 41 1.39 5.91 11.84
CA ILE A 41 2.68 6.51 12.26
C ILE A 41 2.60 8.04 12.15
N ILE A 42 2.07 8.56 11.04
CA ILE A 42 1.87 10.00 10.84
C ILE A 42 0.96 10.57 11.93
N ALA A 43 -0.17 9.91 12.20
CA ALA A 43 -1.12 10.37 13.21
C ALA A 43 -0.56 10.36 14.63
N VAL A 44 0.26 9.38 15.00
CA VAL A 44 0.91 9.32 16.30
C VAL A 44 1.91 10.46 16.47
N VAL A 45 2.73 10.73 15.45
CA VAL A 45 3.70 11.83 15.49
C VAL A 45 2.99 13.18 15.59
N VAL A 46 1.99 13.41 14.72
CA VAL A 46 1.22 14.67 14.70
C VAL A 46 0.41 14.83 15.98
N GLY A 47 -0.30 13.78 16.41
CA GLY A 47 -1.16 13.80 17.58
C GLY A 47 -0.38 14.05 18.87
N LYS A 48 0.78 13.41 19.02
CA LYS A 48 1.66 13.62 20.18
C LYS A 48 2.27 15.02 20.20
N PHE A 49 2.62 15.56 19.02
CA PHE A 49 3.09 16.94 18.91
C PHE A 49 2.00 17.94 19.30
N LEU A 50 0.77 17.73 18.84
CA LEU A 50 -0.38 18.56 19.18
C LEU A 50 -0.71 18.49 20.68
N ASP A 51 -0.79 17.27 21.23
CA ASP A 51 -1.10 17.08 22.65
C ASP A 51 -0.07 17.72 23.57
N ASN A 52 1.22 17.68 23.22
CA ASN A 52 2.26 18.35 23.98
C ASN A 52 2.18 19.88 23.91
N THR A 53 1.71 20.41 22.77
CA THR A 53 1.60 21.87 22.55
C THR A 53 0.40 22.46 23.29
N PHE A 54 -0.73 21.74 23.30
CA PHE A 54 -1.98 22.21 23.93
C PHE A 54 -2.21 21.70 25.35
N GLY A 55 -1.36 20.79 25.85
CA GLY A 55 -1.53 20.18 27.17
C GLY A 55 -2.75 19.26 27.28
N THR A 56 -3.28 18.79 26.15
CA THR A 56 -4.52 18.01 26.04
C THR A 56 -4.28 16.50 26.04
N ALA A 57 -3.08 16.05 26.38
CA ALA A 57 -2.70 14.65 26.29
C ALA A 57 -3.67 13.73 27.06
N PRO A 58 -4.22 12.65 26.46
CA PRO A 58 -3.97 12.13 25.10
C PRO A 58 -5.14 12.36 24.10
N TRP A 59 -5.95 13.41 24.26
CA TRP A 59 -7.19 13.57 23.47
C TRP A 59 -6.95 13.88 21.98
N LEU A 60 -5.97 14.73 21.63
CA LEU A 60 -5.69 15.04 20.22
C LEU A 60 -4.98 13.88 19.54
N LEU A 61 -4.18 13.11 20.28
CA LEU A 61 -3.63 11.85 19.79
C LEU A 61 -4.75 10.86 19.45
N LEU A 62 -5.72 10.67 20.33
CA LEU A 62 -6.87 9.79 20.05
C LEU A 62 -7.63 10.23 18.81
N LEU A 63 -7.95 11.53 18.70
CA LEU A 63 -8.63 12.09 17.54
C LEU A 63 -7.83 11.89 16.24
N SER A 64 -6.52 12.17 16.28
CA SER A 64 -5.61 12.01 15.14
C SER A 64 -5.55 10.56 14.67
N VAL A 65 -5.42 9.60 15.60
CA VAL A 65 -5.39 8.17 15.30
C VAL A 65 -6.72 7.71 14.72
N SER A 66 -7.86 8.17 15.27
CA SER A 66 -9.18 7.85 14.71
C SER A 66 -9.34 8.34 13.28
N ILE A 67 -8.89 9.57 12.97
CA ILE A 67 -8.92 10.11 11.60
C ILE A 67 -8.04 9.27 10.67
N ALA A 68 -6.81 8.95 11.06
CA ALA A 68 -5.92 8.12 10.25
C ALA A 68 -6.46 6.71 10.02
N PHE A 69 -7.16 6.14 10.99
CA PHE A 69 -7.80 4.84 10.84
C PHE A 69 -8.91 4.88 9.79
N ILE A 70 -9.77 5.90 9.80
CA ILE A 70 -10.82 6.10 8.79
C ILE A 70 -10.19 6.28 7.40
N VAL A 71 -9.14 7.10 7.29
CA VAL A 71 -8.41 7.33 6.03
C VAL A 71 -7.85 6.02 5.48
N SER A 72 -7.26 5.18 6.35
CA SER A 72 -6.74 3.87 5.98
C SER A 72 -7.85 2.96 5.41
N ILE A 73 -9.00 2.87 6.09
CA ILE A 73 -10.15 2.08 5.61
C ILE A 73 -10.60 2.55 4.23
N VAL A 74 -10.83 3.85 4.06
CA VAL A 74 -11.29 4.42 2.79
C VAL A 74 -10.31 4.10 1.66
N MET A 75 -9.01 4.21 1.92
CA MET A 75 -7.98 3.96 0.91
C MET A 75 -7.89 2.47 0.54
N ILE A 76 -7.97 1.58 1.52
CA ILE A 76 -7.99 0.12 1.29
C ILE A 76 -9.20 -0.27 0.45
N VAL A 77 -10.40 0.21 0.81
CA VAL A 77 -11.62 -0.05 0.04
C VAL A 77 -11.47 0.44 -1.40
N ARG A 78 -10.94 1.65 -1.59
CA ARG A 78 -10.70 2.20 -2.93
C ARG A 78 -9.70 1.37 -3.74
N ILE A 79 -8.65 0.85 -3.11
CA ILE A 79 -7.66 -0.02 -3.76
C ILE A 79 -8.32 -1.35 -4.15
N GLY A 80 -9.07 -1.97 -3.24
CA GLY A 80 -9.79 -3.22 -3.50
C GLY A 80 -10.79 -3.09 -4.65
N LEU A 81 -11.61 -2.03 -4.63
CA LEU A 81 -12.57 -1.75 -5.71
C LEU A 81 -11.87 -1.51 -7.06
N ARG A 82 -10.71 -0.84 -7.06
CA ARG A 82 -9.91 -0.62 -8.27
C ARG A 82 -9.29 -1.90 -8.81
N GLU A 83 -8.97 -2.85 -7.93
CA GLU A 83 -8.42 -4.14 -8.31
C GLU A 83 -9.50 -5.08 -8.86
N MET A 84 -10.73 -5.00 -8.33
CA MET A 84 -11.89 -5.78 -8.80
C MET A 84 -12.54 -5.23 -10.07
N GLY A 85 -12.48 -3.91 -10.29
CA GLY A 85 -13.06 -3.24 -11.45
C GLY A 85 -12.13 -3.17 -12.68
N LYS A 86 -10.94 -3.77 -12.58
CA LYS A 86 -10.05 -4.08 -13.70
C LYS A 86 -10.19 -5.54 -14.08
#